data_AF-N6Y1Q8-F1
#
_entry.id   AF-N6Y1Q8-F1
#
_cell.length_a   1.000
_cell.length_b   1.000
_cell.length_c   1.000
_cell.angle_alpha   90.00
_cell.angle_beta   90.00
_cell.angle_gamma   90.00
#
_symmetry.space_group_name_H-M   'P 1'
#
loop_
_entity.id
_entity.type
_entity.pdbx_description
1 polymer ?
#
loop_
_entity_poly.entity_id
_entity_poly.type
_entity_poly.pdbx_seq_one_letter_code
_entity_poly.pdbx_strand_id
1 'polypeptide(L)' 'MTSDTSEGKVGLGALGQYLKRTDPGFSPMTYGHSGLLDMLKTYDLLALKKEDGGHYTVSLNKQASVD' A
#
# COMPACT_ATOMS: atom_id res chain seq x y z
N MET A 1 -2.41 -10.42 -18.45
CA MET A 1 -3.34 -10.50 -17.30
C MET A 1 -3.50 -9.09 -16.82
N THR A 2 -4.64 -8.48 -17.14
CA THR A 2 -4.89 -7.08 -16.81
C THR A 2 -4.98 -7.01 -15.30
N SER A 3 -4.07 -6.27 -14.66
CA SER A 3 -4.21 -5.97 -13.25
C SER A 3 -5.35 -4.97 -13.15
N ASP A 4 -6.57 -5.48 -12.97
CA ASP A 4 -7.77 -4.72 -12.62
C ASP A 4 -7.45 -3.82 -11.42
N THR A 5 -6.94 -2.63 -11.72
CA THR A 5 -6.78 -1.55 -10.74
C THR A 5 -8.02 -0.68 -10.90
N SER A 6 -9.20 -1.30 -10.81
CA SER A 6 -10.45 -0.72 -11.32
C SER A 6 -10.93 0.53 -10.59
N GLU A 7 -10.28 0.96 -9.51
CA GLU A 7 -10.74 2.10 -8.68
C GLU A 7 -9.60 2.89 -8.00
N GLY A 8 -8.37 2.86 -8.54
CA GLY A 8 -7.23 3.58 -7.91
C GLY A 8 -6.79 2.98 -6.57
N LYS A 9 -7.13 1.71 -6.33
CA LYS A 9 -6.76 0.93 -5.16
C LYS A 9 -5.83 -0.19 -5.60
N VAL A 10 -4.75 -0.41 -4.86
CA VAL A 10 -3.78 -1.49 -5.09
C VAL A 10 -3.79 -2.46 -3.91
N GLY A 11 -3.74 -3.76 -4.19
CA GLY A 11 -3.58 -4.75 -3.11
C GLY A 11 -2.25 -4.59 -2.40
N LEU A 12 -2.23 -4.70 -1.07
CA LEU A 12 -1.01 -4.59 -0.24
C LEU A 12 0.09 -5.54 -0.72
N GLY A 13 -0.27 -6.77 -1.08
CA GLY A 13 0.68 -7.75 -1.62
C GLY A 13 1.26 -7.31 -2.97
N ALA A 14 0.43 -6.81 -3.89
CA ALA A 14 0.88 -6.30 -5.18
C ALA A 14 1.79 -5.07 -5.03
N LEU A 15 1.46 -4.15 -4.10
CA LEU A 15 2.27 -2.99 -3.78
C LEU A 15 3.64 -3.41 -3.22
N GLY A 16 3.67 -4.35 -2.28
CA GLY A 16 4.92 -4.86 -1.73
C GLY A 16 5.81 -5.54 -2.76
N GLN A 17 5.21 -6.30 -3.69
CA GLN A 17 5.97 -6.91 -4.79
C GLN A 17 6.49 -5.86 -5.78
N TYR A 18 5.70 -4.84 -6.07
CA TYR A 18 6.13 -3.73 -6.91
C TYR A 18 7.33 -2.99 -6.28
N LEU A 19 7.24 -2.67 -4.99
CA LEU A 19 8.30 -2.01 -4.23
C LEU A 19 9.60 -2.81 -4.25
N LYS A 20 9.55 -4.12 -4.01
CA LYS A 20 10.73 -4.99 -4.11
C LYS A 20 11.32 -5.07 -5.52
N ARG A 21 10.47 -4.94 -6.55
CA ARG A 21 10.92 -4.96 -7.95
C ARG A 21 11.59 -3.65 -8.35
N THR A 22 11.09 -2.52 -7.85
CA THR A 22 11.66 -1.19 -8.11
C THR A 22 12.89 -0.91 -7.23
N ASP A 23 12.85 -1.36 -5.99
CA ASP A 23 13.91 -1.22 -5.00
C ASP A 23 14.08 -2.56 -4.27
N PRO A 24 15.02 -3.41 -4.69
CA PRO A 24 15.28 -4.70 -4.05
C PRO A 24 15.82 -4.58 -2.62
N GLY A 25 16.32 -3.39 -2.24
CA GLY A 25 16.71 -3.08 -0.86
C GLY A 25 15.53 -2.67 0.03
N PHE A 26 14.33 -2.51 -0.54
CA PHE A 26 13.16 -2.08 0.20
C PHE A 26 12.77 -3.11 1.27
N SER A 27 12.82 -2.67 2.53
CA SER A 27 12.33 -3.44 3.66
C SER A 27 11.62 -2.52 4.65
N PRO A 28 10.36 -2.78 5.05
CA PRO A 28 9.68 -2.00 6.08
C PRO A 28 10.46 -1.93 7.41
N MET A 29 11.31 -2.93 7.64
CA MET A 29 12.15 -3.02 8.84
C MET A 29 13.22 -1.92 8.90
N THR A 30 13.72 -1.42 7.75
CA THR A 30 14.68 -0.30 7.75
C THR A 30 14.05 1.00 8.24
N TYR A 31 12.73 1.10 8.14
CA TYR A 31 11.92 2.20 8.66
C TYR A 31 11.42 1.94 10.09
N GLY A 32 11.80 0.82 10.72
CA GLY A 32 11.37 0.47 12.07
C GLY A 32 9.96 -0.12 12.15
N HIS A 33 9.36 -0.52 11.02
CA HIS A 33 8.05 -1.15 10.97
C HIS A 33 8.16 -2.67 10.81
N SER A 34 7.32 -3.40 11.55
CA SER A 34 7.24 -4.86 11.50
C SER A 34 6.76 -5.40 10.14
N GLY A 35 6.07 -4.58 9.35
CA GLY A 35 5.60 -4.95 8.02
C GLY A 35 5.12 -3.76 7.20
N LEU A 36 4.89 -4.01 5.91
CA LEU A 36 4.45 -2.98 4.96
C LEU A 36 3.11 -2.36 5.37
N LEU A 37 2.20 -3.15 5.95
CA LEU A 37 0.91 -2.65 6.44
C LEU A 37 1.10 -1.58 7.52
N ASP A 38 1.95 -1.83 8.51
CA ASP A 38 2.19 -0.89 9.61
C ASP A 38 2.90 0.36 9.13
N MET A 39 3.86 0.21 8.22
CA MET A 39 4.49 1.35 7.55
C MET A 39 3.46 2.20 6.80
N LEU A 40 2.57 1.59 6.02
CA LEU A 40 1.56 2.34 5.26
C LEU A 40 0.53 3.02 6.18
N LYS A 41 0.20 2.41 7.33
CA LYS A 41 -0.72 2.99 8.32
C LYS A 41 -0.18 4.27 8.96
N THR A 42 1.14 4.47 9.02
CA THR A 42 1.71 5.72 9.55
C THR A 42 1.67 6.86 8.53
N TYR A 43 1.29 6.60 7.28
CA TYR A 43 1.10 7.65 6.29
C TYR A 43 -0.37 8.05 6.21
N ASP A 44 -0.70 9.23 6.73
CA ASP A 44 -2.05 9.80 6.63
C ASP A 44 -2.52 10.04 5.19
N LEU A 45 -1.57 10.14 4.24
CA LEU A 45 -1.83 10.29 2.81
C LEU A 45 -2.37 9.00 2.17
N LEU A 46 -2.35 7.87 2.86
CA LEU A 46 -2.73 6.56 2.34
C LEU A 46 -3.92 6.01 3.13
N ALA A 47 -4.96 5.62 2.40
CA ALA A 47 -6.12 4.94 2.96
C ALA A 47 -5.97 3.43 2.80
N LEU A 48 -5.90 2.72 3.93
CA LEU A 48 -5.89 1.26 3.98
C LEU A 48 -7.28 0.73 4.27
N LYS A 49 -7.72 -0.24 3.46
CA LYS A 49 -9.00 -0.91 3.62
C LYS A 49 -8.80 -2.42 3.70
N LYS A 50 -9.42 -3.07 4.68
CA LYS A 50 -9.51 -4.53 4.76
C LYS A 50 -10.72 -4.97 3.95
N GLU A 51 -10.48 -5.74 2.90
CA GLU A 51 -11.55 -6.30 2.07
C GLU A 51 -12.08 -7.60 2.70
N ASP A 52 -13.27 -8.02 2.28
CA ASP A 52 -14.00 -9.16 2.84
C ASP A 52 -13.20 -10.48 2.73
N GLY A 53 -12.35 -10.59 1.70
CA GLY A 53 -11.41 -11.71 1.51
C GLY A 53 -10.16 -11.68 2.39
N GLY A 54 -10.12 -10.88 3.45
CA GLY A 54 -9.01 -10.81 4.41
C GLY A 54 -7.73 -10.12 3.90
N HIS A 55 -7.71 -9.71 2.64
CA HIS A 55 -6.61 -8.95 2.05
C HIS A 55 -6.80 -7.45 2.30
N TYR A 56 -5.68 -6.73 2.35
CA TYR A 56 -5.69 -5.28 2.46
C TYR A 56 -5.49 -4.64 1.09
N THR A 57 -6.25 -3.60 0.81
CA THR A 57 -6.04 -2.68 -0.30
C THR A 57 -5.59 -1.33 0.23
N VAL A 58 -4.79 -0.65 -0.58
CA VAL A 58 -4.18 0.65 -0.30
C VAL A 58 -4.63 1.59 -1.40
N SER A 59 -5.02 2.79 -1.04
CA SER A 59 -5.46 3.83 -1.96
C SER A 59 -4.95 5.18 -1.51
N LEU A 60 -4.88 6.14 -2.43
CA LEU A 60 -4.57 7.51 -2.05
C LEU A 60 -5.71 8.07 -1.19
N ASN A 61 -5.37 8.68 -0.07
CA ASN A 61 -6.35 9.35 0.75
C ASN A 61 -6.86 10.58 -0.01
N LYS A 62 -8.15 10.62 -0.31
CA LYS A 62 -8.79 11.70 -1.07
C LYS A 62 -8.75 13.05 -0.33
N GLN A 63 -8.39 13.07 0.96
CA GLN A 63 -8.15 14.29 1.74
C GLN A 63 -6.75 14.90 1.54
N ALA A 64 -5.83 14.20 0.88
CA ALA A 64 -4.47 14.70 0.62
C ALA A 64 -4.39 15.75 -0.51
N SER A 65 -5.50 16.00 -1.21
CA SER A 65 -5.64 17.17 -2.08
C SER A 65 -5.79 18.41 -1.19
N VAL A 66 -4.65 18.91 -0.74
CA VAL A 66 -4.51 20.33 -0.40
C VAL A 66 -4.79 21.12 -1.68
N ASP A 67 -5.79 21.99 -1.59
CA ASP A 67 -6.11 23.05 -2.56
C ASP A 67 -4.92 24.02 -2.71
#